data_AF-A0A6B8VR90-F1
#
_entry.id   AF-A0A6B8VR90-F1
#
_cell.length_a   1.000
_cell.length_b   1.000
_cell.length_c   1.000
_cell.angle_alpha   90.00
_cell.angle_beta   90.00
_cell.angle_gamma   90.00
#
_symmetry.space_group_name_H-M   'P 1'
#
loop_
_entity.id
_entity.type
_entity.pdbx_description
1 polymer ?
#
loop_
_entity_poly.entity_id
_entity_poly.type
_entity_poly.pdbx_seq_one_letter_code
_entity_poly.pdbx_strand_id
1 'polypeptide(L)'
;MNDMTSPSPNLYQIHGLDRSASADELGRVIAQRDLDLEMQAIPDSDPRRRQLHTAFAILAAEDRRATYDDALDASLNLTWDDLDYLGNFGTLPDVSLFPPSQPQPAPQSNPYNYPTYTPSQPGQAADPFANPSQYTAGVPAYQATSAVPADRPGAGLRLGMMLLDGLAASMITGALAAMLGADGFLSWLIVSLVGLAYFLGFEVYTGASPVKHLFGYEVRDSTTGEKLSLEQSAKRQWWRIINIVPGIGSLIALVGMIVIGVSINPANQLIGSHDRWAGAEVVRKRGR
;
A
#
# COMPACT_ATOMS: atom_id res chain seq x y z
N MET A 1 18.79 21.58 -22.75
CA MET A 1 18.73 20.12 -22.61
C MET A 1 19.36 19.83 -21.26
N ASN A 2 18.56 19.67 -20.20
CA ASN A 2 19.11 19.46 -18.86
C ASN A 2 19.35 17.95 -18.69
N ASP A 3 20.60 17.59 -18.45
CA ASP A 3 21.03 16.24 -18.11
C ASP A 3 20.46 15.87 -16.73
N MET A 4 19.97 14.64 -16.54
CA MET A 4 19.30 14.23 -15.29
C MET A 4 20.29 14.15 -14.11
N THR A 5 21.58 14.13 -14.43
CA THR A 5 22.71 14.21 -13.48
C THR A 5 23.09 15.64 -13.10
N SER A 6 22.49 16.66 -13.73
CA SER A 6 22.74 18.06 -13.36
C SER A 6 22.04 18.41 -12.05
N PRO A 7 22.63 19.29 -11.22
CA PRO A 7 21.96 19.80 -10.03
C PRO A 7 20.60 20.39 -10.44
N SER A 8 19.55 19.89 -9.81
CA SER A 8 18.21 20.42 -9.97
C SER A 8 18.13 21.76 -9.27
N PRO A 9 17.63 22.81 -9.94
CA PRO A 9 17.18 23.98 -9.21
C PRO A 9 16.03 23.59 -8.26
N ASN A 10 15.79 24.45 -7.26
CA ASN A 10 14.71 24.24 -6.30
C ASN A 10 13.35 24.17 -7.01
N LEU A 11 12.61 23.07 -6.83
CA LEU A 11 11.28 22.83 -7.41
C LEU A 11 10.30 23.97 -7.17
N TYR A 12 10.31 24.61 -5.99
CA TYR A 12 9.47 25.78 -5.72
C TYR A 12 9.83 26.95 -6.62
N GLN A 13 11.12 27.18 -6.87
CA GLN A 13 11.59 28.27 -7.71
C GLN A 13 11.33 27.99 -9.19
N ILE A 14 11.63 26.78 -9.66
CA ILE A 14 11.41 26.36 -11.06
C ILE A 14 9.94 26.52 -11.43
N HIS A 15 9.07 26.16 -10.50
CA HIS A 15 7.64 26.17 -10.73
C HIS A 15 6.95 27.43 -10.15
N GLY A 16 7.67 28.41 -9.61
CA GLY A 16 7.06 29.60 -9.00
C GLY A 16 5.95 29.26 -8.00
N LEU A 17 6.22 28.27 -7.14
CA LEU A 17 5.28 27.76 -6.13
C LEU A 17 5.60 28.38 -4.76
N ASP A 18 4.56 28.57 -3.95
CA ASP A 18 4.70 29.02 -2.57
C ASP A 18 5.04 27.83 -1.66
N ARG A 19 6.23 27.86 -1.04
CA ARG A 19 6.68 26.81 -0.10
C ARG A 19 5.80 26.71 1.14
N SER A 20 4.97 27.71 1.45
CA SER A 20 4.03 27.66 2.58
C SER A 20 2.67 27.04 2.23
N ALA A 21 2.36 26.85 0.94
CA ALA A 21 1.09 26.26 0.51
C ALA A 21 0.94 24.80 0.95
N SER A 22 -0.29 24.29 1.04
CA SER A 22 -0.54 22.89 1.39
C SER A 22 -0.11 21.92 0.27
N ALA A 23 0.19 20.66 0.60
CA ALA A 23 0.56 19.65 -0.40
C ALA A 23 -0.55 19.45 -1.45
N ASP A 24 -1.83 19.54 -1.03
CA ASP A 24 -2.99 19.48 -1.93
C ASP A 24 -3.00 20.64 -2.93
N GLU A 25 -2.73 21.87 -2.48
CA GLU A 25 -2.68 23.05 -3.36
C GLU A 25 -1.53 22.96 -4.36
N LEU A 26 -0.34 22.58 -3.89
CA LEU A 26 0.83 22.38 -4.75
C LEU A 26 0.57 21.29 -5.79
N GLY A 27 -0.01 20.17 -5.38
CA GLY A 27 -0.38 19.08 -6.26
C GLY A 27 -1.34 19.52 -7.37
N ARG A 28 -2.37 20.32 -7.03
CA ARG A 28 -3.32 20.86 -8.02
C ARG A 28 -2.64 21.77 -9.04
N VAL A 29 -1.77 22.67 -8.60
CA VAL A 29 -1.06 23.60 -9.50
C VAL A 29 -0.14 22.84 -10.45
N ILE A 30 0.57 21.82 -9.96
CA ILE A 30 1.46 21.01 -10.79
C ILE A 30 0.67 20.15 -11.77
N ALA A 31 -0.42 19.51 -11.32
CA ALA A 31 -1.30 18.72 -12.17
C ALA A 31 -1.94 19.55 -13.30
N GLN A 32 -2.36 20.79 -13.01
CA GLN A 32 -2.90 21.69 -14.02
C GLN A 32 -1.87 22.00 -15.12
N ARG A 33 -0.59 22.20 -14.74
CA ARG A 33 0.47 22.48 -15.71
C ARG A 33 0.83 21.27 -16.56
N ASP A 34 0.74 20.06 -16.00
CA ASP A 34 0.92 18.84 -16.78
C ASP A 34 -0.21 18.68 -17.79
N LEU A 35 -1.45 18.97 -17.39
CA LEU A 35 -2.61 19.01 -18.28
C LEU A 35 -2.43 20.04 -19.41
N ASP A 36 -1.89 21.23 -19.12
CA ASP A 36 -1.62 22.25 -20.14
C ASP A 36 -0.59 21.77 -21.19
N LEU A 37 0.40 20.95 -20.77
CA LEU A 37 1.36 20.32 -21.70
C LEU A 37 0.73 19.18 -22.50
N GLU A 38 -0.12 18.37 -21.86
CA GLU A 38 -0.90 17.33 -22.54
C GLU A 38 -1.82 17.93 -23.63
N MET A 39 -2.50 19.03 -23.32
CA MET A 39 -3.33 19.77 -24.29
C MET A 39 -2.53 20.34 -25.48
N GLN A 40 -1.23 20.57 -25.30
CA GLN A 40 -0.29 20.97 -26.36
C GLN A 40 0.27 19.77 -27.14
N ALA A 41 -0.27 18.56 -26.92
CA ALA A 41 0.20 17.31 -27.50
C ALA A 41 1.67 16.99 -27.19
N ILE A 42 2.17 17.46 -26.03
CA ILE A 42 3.51 17.12 -25.55
C ILE A 42 3.49 15.70 -24.96
N PRO A 43 4.32 14.77 -25.45
CA PRO A 43 4.31 13.39 -25.01
C PRO A 43 4.83 13.24 -23.57
N ASP A 44 4.42 12.18 -22.87
CA ASP A 44 4.90 11.85 -21.50
C ASP A 44 6.43 11.70 -21.43
N SER A 45 7.08 11.31 -22.53
CA SER A 45 8.53 11.16 -22.61
C SER A 45 9.29 12.50 -22.67
N ASP A 46 8.58 13.61 -22.92
CA ASP A 46 9.17 14.94 -22.93
C ASP A 46 9.73 15.26 -21.53
N PRO A 47 10.99 15.72 -21.43
CA PRO A 47 11.61 16.05 -20.15
C PRO A 47 10.76 17.00 -19.28
N ARG A 48 10.00 17.92 -19.88
CA ARG A 48 9.16 18.87 -19.14
C ARG A 48 8.02 18.19 -18.40
N ARG A 49 7.40 17.18 -19.02
CA ARG A 49 6.33 16.40 -18.39
C ARG A 49 6.89 15.46 -17.32
N ARG A 50 8.03 14.83 -17.59
CA ARG A 50 8.76 14.05 -16.56
C ARG A 50 9.10 14.87 -15.33
N GLN A 51 9.61 16.10 -15.50
CA GLN A 51 9.90 16.99 -14.38
C GLN A 51 8.65 17.34 -13.55
N LEU A 52 7.51 17.57 -14.21
CA LEU A 52 6.24 17.81 -13.50
C LEU A 52 5.76 16.56 -12.76
N HIS A 53 5.97 15.36 -13.31
CA HIS A 53 5.64 14.11 -12.63
C HIS A 53 6.50 13.90 -11.39
N THR A 54 7.81 14.14 -11.48
CA THR A 54 8.72 14.10 -10.32
C THR A 54 8.33 15.17 -9.28
N ALA A 55 8.06 16.40 -9.71
CA ALA A 55 7.64 17.48 -8.81
C ALA A 55 6.30 17.16 -8.12
N PHE A 56 5.34 16.58 -8.84
CA PHE A 56 4.08 16.13 -8.28
C PHE A 56 4.29 15.01 -7.26
N ALA A 57 5.09 14.00 -7.58
CA ALA A 57 5.38 12.88 -6.69
C ALA A 57 6.00 13.31 -5.35
N ILE A 58 6.79 14.38 -5.36
CA ILE A 58 7.43 14.94 -4.16
C ILE A 58 6.51 15.92 -3.45
N LEU A 59 6.05 16.97 -4.13
CA LEU A 59 5.38 18.12 -3.48
C LEU A 59 3.92 17.86 -3.11
N ALA A 60 3.25 16.91 -3.77
CA ALA A 60 1.87 16.53 -3.44
C ALA A 60 1.77 15.49 -2.31
N ALA A 61 2.89 14.95 -1.84
CA ALA A 61 2.96 13.99 -0.74
C ALA A 61 3.67 14.64 0.46
N GLU A 62 2.97 14.75 1.60
CA GLU A 62 3.45 15.53 2.76
C GLU A 62 4.75 14.99 3.36
N ASP A 63 4.91 13.67 3.40
CA ASP A 63 6.11 12.97 3.88
C ASP A 63 7.33 13.16 2.97
N ARG A 64 7.15 13.04 1.65
CA ARG A 64 8.24 13.24 0.68
C ARG A 64 8.61 14.70 0.54
N ARG A 65 7.62 15.58 0.62
CA ARG A 65 7.83 17.02 0.69
C ARG A 65 8.62 17.39 1.94
N ALA A 66 8.31 16.84 3.11
CA ALA A 66 9.10 17.09 4.32
C ALA A 66 10.57 16.68 4.12
N THR A 67 10.82 15.51 3.53
CA THR A 67 12.18 15.05 3.21
C THR A 67 12.89 15.99 2.22
N TYR A 68 12.17 16.47 1.21
CA TYR A 68 12.69 17.44 0.25
C TYR A 68 12.97 18.81 0.90
N ASP A 69 12.08 19.26 1.78
CA ASP A 69 12.20 20.52 2.52
C ASP A 69 13.40 20.48 3.48
N ASP A 70 13.58 19.38 4.21
CA ASP A 70 14.75 19.16 5.06
C ASP A 70 16.06 19.21 4.25
N ALA A 71 16.04 18.64 3.04
CA ALA A 71 17.20 18.67 2.15
C ALA A 71 17.51 20.07 1.61
N LEU A 72 16.49 20.88 1.32
CA LEU A 72 16.66 22.29 0.97
C LEU A 72 17.22 23.09 2.14
N ASP A 73 16.72 22.86 3.36
CA ASP A 73 17.19 23.56 4.57
C ASP A 73 18.62 23.14 4.93
N ALA A 74 19.01 21.90 4.63
CA ALA A 74 20.39 21.42 4.70
C ALA A 74 21.28 21.92 3.55
N SER A 75 20.75 22.73 2.63
CA SER A 75 21.46 23.28 1.46
C SER A 75 22.07 22.20 0.56
N LEU A 76 21.35 21.08 0.37
CA LEU A 76 21.83 19.99 -0.47
C LEU A 76 21.71 20.29 -1.96
N ASN A 77 22.75 19.90 -2.69
CA ASN A 77 22.76 19.98 -4.15
C ASN A 77 22.11 18.72 -4.73
N LEU A 78 20.78 18.67 -4.68
CA LEU A 78 20.00 17.57 -5.25
C LEU A 78 20.05 17.61 -6.77
N THR A 79 20.29 16.46 -7.41
CA THR A 79 20.16 16.27 -8.86
C THR A 79 18.73 15.86 -9.23
N TRP A 80 18.38 15.90 -10.52
CA TRP A 80 17.08 15.40 -10.97
C TRP A 80 16.93 13.89 -10.71
N ASP A 81 18.01 13.13 -10.78
CA ASP A 81 18.02 11.70 -10.43
C ASP A 81 17.74 11.49 -8.92
N ASP A 82 18.28 12.34 -8.04
CA ASP A 82 17.98 12.29 -6.60
C ASP A 82 16.51 12.59 -6.31
N LEU A 83 15.94 13.56 -7.05
CA LEU A 83 14.52 13.90 -6.96
C LEU A 83 13.64 12.80 -7.52
N ASP A 84 14.02 12.17 -8.63
CA ASP A 84 13.28 11.03 -9.18
C ASP A 84 13.31 9.85 -8.22
N TYR A 85 14.48 9.59 -7.60
CA TYR A 85 14.61 8.59 -6.54
C TYR A 85 13.72 8.94 -5.33
N LEU A 86 13.75 10.18 -4.84
CA LEU A 86 12.88 10.64 -3.75
C LEU A 86 11.39 10.51 -4.10
N GLY A 87 11.01 10.87 -5.33
CA GLY A 87 9.64 10.74 -5.83
C GLY A 87 9.18 9.29 -5.85
N ASN A 88 10.04 8.35 -6.22
CA ASN A 88 9.71 6.92 -6.33
C ASN A 88 9.78 6.16 -5.00
N PHE A 89 10.77 6.48 -4.16
CA PHE A 89 11.10 5.69 -2.96
C PHE A 89 10.81 6.41 -1.64
N GLY A 90 10.60 7.73 -1.66
CA GLY A 90 10.31 8.52 -0.46
C GLY A 90 11.53 8.82 0.43
N THR A 91 12.74 8.46 -0.01
CA THR A 91 14.01 8.75 0.68
C THR A 91 15.03 9.28 -0.33
N LEU A 92 16.04 10.01 0.13
CA LEU A 92 17.20 10.35 -0.71
C LEU A 92 18.18 9.16 -0.80
N PRO A 93 18.88 9.00 -1.94
CA PRO A 93 19.73 7.83 -2.18
C PRO A 93 21.04 7.82 -1.37
N ASP A 94 21.54 8.97 -0.89
CA ASP A 94 22.83 9.08 -0.22
C ASP A 94 22.71 9.54 1.26
N VAL A 95 23.23 8.71 2.16
CA VAL A 95 23.27 8.92 3.62
C VAL A 95 24.30 9.99 4.00
N SER A 96 25.24 10.32 3.11
CA SER A 96 26.29 11.32 3.31
C SER A 96 25.84 12.77 3.06
N LEU A 97 24.63 12.96 2.54
CA LEU A 97 24.01 14.25 2.30
C LEU A 97 23.56 14.96 3.60
N PHE A 98 23.49 14.26 4.73
CA PHE A 98 23.22 14.90 6.02
C PHE A 98 24.52 15.05 6.82
N PRO A 99 24.96 16.26 7.23
CA PRO A 99 26.06 16.38 8.19
C PRO A 99 25.65 15.66 9.49
N PRO A 100 26.60 15.05 10.22
CA PRO A 100 26.28 14.28 11.42
C PRO A 100 25.62 15.19 12.45
N SER A 101 24.31 15.06 12.59
CA SER A 101 23.58 15.60 13.71
C SER A 101 24.06 14.90 14.98
N GLN A 102 24.29 15.69 16.03
CA GLN A 102 24.64 15.20 17.37
C GLN A 102 23.69 14.06 17.77
N PRO A 103 24.16 13.06 18.54
CA PRO A 103 23.35 11.90 18.90
C PRO A 103 22.11 12.34 19.68
N GLN A 104 20.97 12.39 18.99
CA GLN A 104 19.66 12.39 19.62
C GLN A 104 19.40 10.96 20.12
N PRO A 105 18.81 10.76 21.32
CA PRO A 105 18.88 9.48 22.03
C PRO A 105 18.30 8.34 21.19
N ALA A 106 19.13 7.34 20.93
CA ALA A 106 18.67 6.05 20.42
C ALA A 106 17.62 5.47 21.40
N PRO A 107 16.51 4.88 20.91
CA PRO A 107 15.73 3.96 21.73
C PRO A 107 16.66 2.83 22.17
N GLN A 108 16.81 2.67 23.49
CA GLN A 108 17.67 1.67 24.13
C GLN A 108 17.52 0.29 23.48
N SER A 109 18.64 -0.27 23.03
CA SER A 109 18.77 -1.67 22.70
C SER A 109 18.64 -2.53 23.97
N ASN A 110 17.61 -3.38 24.00
CA ASN A 110 17.54 -4.48 24.98
C ASN A 110 18.59 -5.55 24.61
N PRO A 111 19.43 -6.00 25.56
CA PRO A 111 20.46 -6.99 25.29
C PRO A 111 19.86 -8.41 25.35
N TYR A 112 19.72 -9.08 24.21
CA TYR A 112 19.47 -10.53 24.18
C TYR A 112 20.80 -11.28 24.15
N ASN A 113 21.05 -11.94 25.27
CA ASN A 113 22.22 -12.72 25.63
C ASN A 113 22.25 -14.07 24.88
N TYR A 114 23.36 -14.45 24.26
CA TYR A 114 23.59 -15.81 23.74
C TYR A 114 24.11 -16.71 24.87
N PRO A 115 23.62 -17.95 25.05
CA PRO A 115 24.10 -18.83 26.10
C PRO A 115 25.51 -19.33 25.75
N THR A 116 26.50 -18.87 26.51
CA THR A 116 27.84 -19.47 26.57
C THR A 116 27.93 -20.30 27.85
N TYR A 117 28.17 -21.60 27.71
CA TYR A 117 28.43 -22.52 28.81
C TYR A 117 29.82 -22.24 29.39
N THR A 118 29.92 -21.97 30.71
CA THR A 118 31.13 -22.21 31.50
C THR A 118 30.77 -22.51 32.97
N PRO A 119 31.58 -23.32 33.69
CA PRO A 119 31.15 -24.05 34.88
C PRO A 119 31.32 -23.30 36.21
N SER A 120 30.55 -23.77 37.20
CA SER A 120 30.36 -23.39 38.62
C SER A 120 31.59 -23.16 39.51
N GLN A 121 31.49 -22.26 40.51
CA GLN A 121 31.72 -22.53 41.97
C GLN A 121 31.54 -21.27 42.87
N PRO A 122 31.44 -21.39 44.22
CA PRO A 122 30.38 -20.73 45.01
C PRO A 122 30.83 -19.70 46.07
N GLY A 123 29.88 -18.83 46.43
CA GLY A 123 29.70 -18.30 47.79
C GLY A 123 30.08 -16.84 48.00
N GLN A 124 29.12 -16.01 48.42
CA GLN A 124 29.24 -15.04 49.52
C GLN A 124 27.90 -14.33 49.79
N ALA A 125 27.80 -13.86 51.03
CA ALA A 125 26.59 -13.73 51.84
C ALA A 125 25.66 -12.55 51.47
N ALA A 126 24.37 -12.73 51.78
CA ALA A 126 23.32 -11.73 51.68
C ALA A 126 23.39 -10.70 52.82
N ASP A 127 23.17 -9.43 52.48
CA ASP A 127 23.08 -8.33 53.44
C ASP A 127 21.61 -8.15 53.92
N PRO A 128 21.31 -8.07 55.23
CA PRO A 128 19.94 -8.27 55.75
C PRO A 128 19.15 -6.99 56.08
N PHE A 129 19.45 -5.82 55.48
CA PHE A 129 18.82 -4.55 55.91
C PHE A 129 18.31 -3.60 54.80
N ALA A 130 17.57 -4.10 53.80
CA ALA A 130 16.76 -3.22 52.94
C ALA A 130 15.29 -3.66 52.91
N ASN A 131 14.42 -2.79 53.42
CA ASN A 131 12.96 -2.91 53.54
C ASN A 131 12.37 -1.51 53.17
N PRO A 132 11.09 -1.32 52.78
CA PRO A 132 10.06 -2.24 52.30
C PRO A 132 9.42 -1.85 50.93
N SER A 133 8.75 -2.82 50.33
CA SER A 133 7.52 -2.77 49.52
C SER A 133 7.07 -1.46 48.84
N GLN A 134 7.05 -1.46 47.50
CA GLN A 134 6.07 -0.70 46.72
C GLN A 134 5.17 -1.66 45.94
N TYR A 135 3.88 -1.62 46.24
CA TYR A 135 2.83 -2.25 45.46
C TYR A 135 2.75 -1.54 44.09
N THR A 136 3.25 -2.18 43.03
CA THR A 136 2.93 -1.80 41.65
C THR A 136 1.69 -2.55 41.22
N ALA A 137 0.59 -1.82 41.07
CA ALA A 137 -0.62 -2.30 40.44
C ALA A 137 -0.31 -2.76 39.00
N GLY A 138 -0.62 -4.02 38.69
CA GLY A 138 -0.47 -4.58 37.36
C GLY A 138 -1.46 -3.94 36.39
N VAL A 139 -1.00 -2.97 35.61
CA VAL A 139 -1.65 -2.58 34.35
C VAL A 139 -1.28 -3.63 33.30
N PRO A 140 -2.24 -4.20 32.56
CA PRO A 140 -1.94 -5.17 31.52
C PRO A 140 -1.07 -4.50 30.46
N ALA A 141 0.14 -5.04 30.26
CA ALA A 141 1.03 -4.63 29.20
C ALA A 141 0.41 -5.07 27.86
N TYR A 142 -0.20 -4.13 27.14
CA TYR A 142 -0.49 -4.30 25.73
C TYR A 142 0.86 -4.38 25.01
N GLN A 143 1.29 -5.59 24.67
CA GLN A 143 2.40 -5.82 23.76
C GLN A 143 2.00 -5.22 22.40
N ALA A 144 2.48 -4.01 22.12
CA ALA A 144 2.50 -3.47 20.78
C ALA A 144 3.51 -4.30 19.98
N THR A 145 3.04 -5.38 19.34
CA THR A 145 3.79 -6.04 18.29
C THR A 145 4.06 -5.02 17.19
N SER A 146 5.32 -4.61 17.05
CA SER A 146 5.77 -3.79 15.92
C SER A 146 5.41 -4.52 14.63
N ALA A 147 4.40 -4.02 13.93
CA ALA A 147 3.91 -4.63 12.71
C ALA A 147 4.98 -4.49 11.62
N VAL A 148 5.58 -5.60 11.21
CA VAL A 148 6.35 -5.66 9.97
C VAL A 148 5.43 -5.14 8.85
N PRO A 149 5.87 -4.17 8.03
CA PRO A 149 5.05 -3.65 6.93
C PRO A 149 4.55 -4.81 6.06
N ALA A 150 3.23 -4.88 5.88
CA ALA A 150 2.64 -5.96 5.10
C ALA A 150 3.03 -5.80 3.62
N ASP A 151 3.57 -6.85 3.00
CA ASP A 151 3.86 -6.88 1.56
C ASP A 151 2.55 -6.95 0.78
N ARG A 152 2.12 -5.81 0.24
CA ARG A 152 0.83 -5.62 -0.43
C ARG A 152 1.05 -5.45 -1.94
N PRO A 153 0.26 -6.13 -2.80
CA PRO A 153 0.42 -6.01 -4.24
C PRO A 153 -0.15 -4.68 -4.76
N GLY A 154 0.57 -4.07 -5.70
CA GLY A 154 0.10 -2.89 -6.43
C GLY A 154 -1.11 -3.14 -7.33
N ALA A 155 -1.73 -2.05 -7.80
CA ALA A 155 -2.95 -2.07 -8.59
C ALA A 155 -2.87 -2.96 -9.84
N GLY A 156 -1.78 -2.86 -10.61
CA GLY A 156 -1.58 -3.66 -11.83
C GLY A 156 -1.54 -5.16 -11.58
N LEU A 157 -0.80 -5.60 -10.56
CA LEU A 157 -0.75 -7.02 -10.19
C LEU A 157 -2.11 -7.51 -9.68
N ARG A 158 -2.83 -6.68 -8.91
CA ARG A 158 -4.20 -7.00 -8.47
C ARG A 158 -5.18 -7.11 -9.64
N LEU A 159 -5.08 -6.21 -10.61
CA LEU A 159 -5.87 -6.26 -11.85
C LEU A 159 -5.56 -7.51 -12.66
N GLY A 160 -4.27 -7.84 -12.85
CA GLY A 160 -3.84 -9.05 -13.55
C GLY A 160 -4.39 -10.32 -12.91
N MET A 161 -4.24 -10.47 -11.58
CA MET A 161 -4.83 -11.59 -10.84
C MET A 161 -6.36 -11.64 -10.99
N MET A 162 -7.03 -10.48 -10.93
CA MET A 162 -8.49 -10.39 -11.06
C MET A 162 -8.98 -10.82 -12.45
N LEU A 163 -8.29 -10.42 -13.52
CA LEU A 163 -8.63 -10.80 -14.89
C LEU A 163 -8.43 -12.31 -15.12
N LEU A 164 -7.32 -12.86 -14.63
CA LEU A 164 -7.03 -14.29 -14.70
C LEU A 164 -8.03 -15.11 -13.89
N ASP A 165 -8.39 -14.68 -12.68
CA ASP A 165 -9.45 -15.33 -11.90
C ASP A 165 -10.81 -15.19 -12.57
N GLY A 166 -11.08 -14.06 -13.23
CA GLY A 166 -12.30 -13.85 -14.00
C GLY A 166 -12.43 -14.85 -15.15
N LEU A 167 -11.31 -15.12 -15.85
CA LEU A 167 -11.24 -16.14 -16.89
C LEU A 167 -11.42 -17.56 -16.31
N ALA A 168 -10.76 -17.88 -15.19
CA ALA A 168 -10.92 -19.17 -14.53
C ALA A 168 -12.38 -19.39 -14.09
N ALA A 169 -12.99 -18.38 -13.48
CA ALA A 169 -14.39 -18.42 -13.07
C ALA A 169 -15.34 -18.56 -14.27
N SER A 170 -15.09 -17.84 -15.37
CA SER A 170 -15.95 -17.92 -16.58
C SER A 170 -15.86 -19.27 -17.27
N MET A 171 -14.69 -19.92 -17.27
CA MET A 171 -14.54 -21.29 -17.75
C MET A 171 -15.36 -22.27 -16.92
N ILE A 172 -15.28 -22.18 -15.59
CA ILE A 172 -16.01 -23.07 -14.66
C ILE A 172 -17.51 -22.86 -14.80
N THR A 173 -17.98 -21.61 -14.76
CA THR A 173 -19.41 -21.31 -14.80
C THR A 173 -20.01 -21.54 -16.18
N GLY A 174 -19.26 -21.24 -17.25
CA GLY A 174 -19.65 -21.52 -18.63
C GLY A 174 -19.75 -23.01 -18.92
N ALA A 175 -18.77 -23.81 -18.46
CA ALA A 175 -18.85 -25.27 -18.56
C ALA A 175 -20.05 -25.83 -17.79
N LEU A 176 -20.31 -25.34 -16.57
CA LEU A 176 -21.47 -25.74 -15.78
C LEU A 176 -22.79 -25.39 -16.50
N ALA A 177 -22.93 -24.17 -17.02
CA ALA A 177 -24.12 -23.76 -17.76
C ALA A 177 -24.33 -24.65 -19.00
N ALA A 178 -23.26 -24.96 -19.75
CA ALA A 178 -23.32 -25.85 -20.90
C ALA A 178 -23.72 -27.29 -20.51
N MET A 179 -23.15 -27.84 -19.43
CA MET A 179 -23.50 -29.16 -18.92
C MET A 179 -24.97 -29.27 -18.49
N LEU A 180 -25.53 -28.17 -17.99
CA LEU A 180 -26.94 -28.08 -17.60
C LEU A 180 -27.88 -27.74 -18.76
N GLY A 181 -27.35 -27.52 -19.98
CA GLY A 181 -28.13 -27.10 -21.13
C GLY A 181 -28.82 -25.74 -20.94
N ALA A 182 -28.28 -24.88 -20.08
CA ALA A 182 -28.88 -23.59 -19.76
C ALA A 182 -28.66 -22.56 -20.86
N ASP A 183 -29.71 -21.84 -21.24
CA ASP A 183 -29.72 -20.79 -22.24
C ASP A 183 -30.26 -19.47 -21.69
N GLY A 184 -30.05 -18.39 -22.47
CA GLY A 184 -30.58 -17.05 -22.20
C GLY A 184 -30.45 -16.61 -20.74
N PHE A 185 -31.59 -16.33 -20.11
CA PHE A 185 -31.68 -15.86 -18.73
C PHE A 185 -31.18 -16.90 -17.71
N LEU A 186 -31.41 -18.19 -17.92
CA LEU A 186 -30.97 -19.23 -16.99
C LEU A 186 -29.45 -19.36 -17.00
N SER A 187 -28.84 -19.31 -18.19
CA SER A 187 -27.38 -19.29 -18.33
C SER A 187 -26.78 -18.07 -17.63
N TRP A 188 -27.37 -16.88 -17.86
CA TRP A 188 -26.97 -15.66 -17.17
C TRP A 188 -27.07 -15.79 -15.64
N LEU A 189 -28.16 -16.36 -15.12
CA LEU A 189 -28.37 -16.55 -13.69
C LEU A 189 -27.34 -17.51 -13.08
N ILE A 190 -27.08 -18.65 -13.76
CA ILE A 190 -26.06 -19.62 -13.33
C ILE A 190 -24.68 -18.96 -13.29
N VAL A 191 -24.28 -18.30 -14.38
CA VAL A 191 -22.97 -17.63 -14.48
C VAL A 191 -22.81 -16.57 -13.38
N SER A 192 -23.87 -15.80 -13.12
CA SER A 192 -23.83 -14.71 -12.15
C SER A 192 -23.79 -15.22 -10.71
N LEU A 193 -24.68 -16.15 -10.34
CA LEU A 193 -24.78 -16.64 -8.96
C LEU A 193 -23.64 -17.59 -8.60
N VAL A 194 -23.27 -18.50 -9.51
CA VAL A 194 -22.15 -19.42 -9.27
C VAL A 194 -20.82 -18.66 -9.32
N GLY A 195 -20.69 -17.68 -10.21
CA GLY A 195 -19.54 -16.78 -10.23
C GLY A 195 -19.40 -16.00 -8.92
N LEU A 196 -20.51 -15.44 -8.40
CA LEU A 196 -20.50 -14.77 -7.10
C LEU A 196 -20.10 -15.73 -5.97
N ALA A 197 -20.70 -16.93 -5.95
CA ALA A 197 -20.39 -17.96 -4.96
C ALA A 197 -18.92 -18.41 -5.02
N TYR A 198 -18.32 -18.47 -6.21
CA TYR A 198 -16.90 -18.75 -6.39
C TYR A 198 -16.06 -17.69 -5.66
N PHE A 199 -16.27 -16.39 -5.93
CA PHE A 199 -15.46 -15.34 -5.33
C PHE A 199 -15.66 -15.22 -3.81
N LEU A 200 -16.91 -15.18 -3.35
CA LEU A 200 -17.20 -15.07 -1.91
C LEU A 200 -16.78 -16.33 -1.16
N GLY A 201 -17.06 -17.50 -1.73
CA GLY A 201 -16.73 -18.78 -1.10
C GLY A 201 -15.23 -18.96 -0.93
N PHE A 202 -14.46 -18.84 -2.01
CA PHE A 202 -13.00 -19.00 -1.91
C PHE A 202 -12.37 -18.01 -0.94
N GLU A 203 -12.85 -16.78 -0.93
CA GLU A 203 -12.33 -15.75 -0.04
C GLU A 203 -12.61 -16.00 1.43
N VAL A 204 -13.85 -16.33 1.79
CA VAL A 204 -14.23 -16.61 3.17
C VAL A 204 -13.61 -17.92 3.66
N TYR A 205 -13.64 -18.97 2.84
CA TYR A 205 -13.18 -20.30 3.25
C TYR A 205 -11.67 -20.46 3.19
N THR A 206 -11.01 -19.88 2.19
CA THR A 206 -9.58 -20.12 1.92
C THR A 206 -8.72 -18.88 2.07
N GLY A 207 -9.32 -17.69 2.19
CA GLY A 207 -8.61 -16.43 2.33
C GLY A 207 -8.21 -15.80 1.00
N ALA A 208 -8.54 -16.35 -0.17
CA ALA A 208 -8.26 -15.71 -1.46
C ALA A 208 -9.00 -16.43 -2.58
N SER A 209 -9.14 -15.78 -3.73
CA SER A 209 -9.50 -16.47 -4.97
C SER A 209 -8.36 -17.40 -5.45
N PRO A 210 -8.67 -18.44 -6.25
CA PRO A 210 -7.67 -19.43 -6.68
C PRO A 210 -6.44 -18.86 -7.37
N VAL A 211 -6.58 -17.92 -8.33
CA VAL A 211 -5.39 -17.31 -8.96
C VAL A 211 -4.63 -16.46 -7.95
N LYS A 212 -5.31 -15.73 -7.07
CA LYS A 212 -4.64 -14.98 -6.01
C LYS A 212 -3.78 -15.88 -5.10
N HIS A 213 -4.28 -17.06 -4.74
CA HIS A 213 -3.50 -18.08 -4.03
C HIS A 213 -2.28 -18.57 -4.82
N LEU A 214 -2.46 -18.80 -6.12
CA LEU A 214 -1.39 -19.22 -7.03
C LEU A 214 -0.24 -18.19 -7.05
N PHE A 215 -0.57 -16.90 -7.01
CA PHE A 215 0.40 -15.81 -6.92
C PHE A 215 0.95 -15.57 -5.51
N GLY A 216 0.56 -16.38 -4.52
CA GLY A 216 1.09 -16.29 -3.16
C GLY A 216 0.47 -15.20 -2.30
N TYR A 217 -0.69 -14.67 -2.70
CA TYR A 217 -1.41 -13.65 -1.94
C TYR A 217 -2.61 -14.23 -1.18
N GLU A 218 -2.96 -13.54 -0.11
CA GLU A 218 -4.18 -13.75 0.66
C GLU A 218 -4.91 -12.43 0.91
N VAL A 219 -6.17 -12.56 1.29
CA VAL A 219 -7.09 -11.54 1.73
C VAL A 219 -7.44 -11.87 3.16
N ARG A 220 -7.21 -10.90 4.04
CA ARG A 220 -7.46 -11.06 5.48
C ARG A 220 -7.98 -9.77 6.06
N ASP A 221 -8.53 -9.87 7.26
CA ASP A 221 -8.92 -8.73 8.06
C ASP A 221 -7.67 -7.90 8.38
N SER A 222 -7.73 -6.58 8.15
CA SER A 222 -6.58 -5.69 8.30
C SER A 222 -6.15 -5.49 9.76
N THR A 223 -7.01 -5.80 10.71
CA THR A 223 -6.78 -5.62 12.15
C THR A 223 -6.40 -6.93 12.81
N THR A 224 -7.11 -8.02 12.52
CA THR A 224 -6.89 -9.33 13.18
C THR A 224 -5.94 -10.24 12.39
N GLY A 225 -5.82 -10.02 11.07
CA GLY A 225 -5.09 -10.92 10.17
C GLY A 225 -5.82 -12.25 9.90
N GLU A 226 -7.05 -12.42 10.40
CA GLU A 226 -7.86 -13.60 10.17
C GLU A 226 -8.54 -13.58 8.80
N LYS A 227 -9.12 -14.71 8.37
CA LYS A 227 -9.95 -14.75 7.15
C LYS A 227 -11.15 -13.82 7.32
N LEU A 228 -11.59 -13.26 6.19
CA LEU A 228 -12.75 -12.37 6.20
C LEU A 228 -14.02 -13.12 6.58
N SER A 229 -14.86 -12.45 7.36
CA SER A 229 -16.26 -12.83 7.50
C SER A 229 -17.00 -12.69 6.15
N LEU A 230 -18.15 -13.35 6.03
CA LEU A 230 -19.01 -13.22 4.85
C LEU A 230 -19.41 -11.77 4.59
N GLU A 231 -19.71 -11.01 5.65
CA GLU A 231 -20.08 -9.60 5.54
C GLU A 231 -18.94 -8.75 4.97
N GLN A 232 -17.71 -8.92 5.48
CA GLN A 232 -16.55 -8.20 4.98
C GLN A 232 -16.24 -8.57 3.52
N SER A 233 -16.30 -9.86 3.19
CA SER A 233 -16.13 -10.33 1.81
C SER A 233 -17.18 -9.71 0.87
N ALA A 234 -18.46 -9.71 1.26
CA ALA A 234 -19.54 -9.13 0.48
C ALA A 234 -19.35 -7.61 0.26
N LYS A 235 -18.99 -6.85 1.30
CA LYS A 235 -18.67 -5.42 1.18
C LYS A 235 -17.53 -5.19 0.19
N ARG A 236 -16.47 -5.99 0.27
CA ARG A 236 -15.32 -5.84 -0.63
C ARG A 236 -15.66 -6.19 -2.08
N GLN A 237 -16.51 -7.21 -2.27
CA GLN A 237 -16.95 -7.70 -3.57
C GLN A 237 -18.24 -7.00 -4.06
N TRP A 238 -18.62 -5.85 -3.49
CA TRP A 238 -19.86 -5.15 -3.82
C TRP A 238 -20.04 -4.90 -5.32
N TRP A 239 -18.94 -4.60 -6.02
CA TRP A 239 -18.93 -4.34 -7.46
C TRP A 239 -19.25 -5.60 -8.28
N ARG A 240 -19.00 -6.81 -7.75
CA ARG A 240 -19.47 -8.07 -8.35
C ARG A 240 -20.93 -8.33 -8.04
N ILE A 241 -21.36 -8.02 -6.81
CA ILE A 241 -22.76 -8.19 -6.39
C ILE A 241 -23.67 -7.29 -7.24
N ILE A 242 -23.32 -6.02 -7.41
CA ILE A 242 -24.12 -5.09 -8.21
C ILE A 242 -24.16 -5.48 -9.69
N ASN A 243 -23.15 -6.19 -10.20
CA ASN A 243 -23.11 -6.68 -11.58
C ASN A 243 -24.25 -7.69 -11.89
N ILE A 244 -24.81 -8.33 -10.85
CA ILE A 244 -25.96 -9.24 -10.98
C ILE A 244 -27.24 -8.47 -11.31
N VAL A 245 -27.30 -7.15 -11.08
CA VAL A 245 -28.48 -6.36 -11.47
C VAL A 245 -28.48 -6.18 -12.99
N PRO A 246 -29.49 -6.70 -13.72
CA PRO A 246 -29.56 -6.57 -15.18
C PRO A 246 -29.55 -5.10 -15.62
N GLY A 247 -28.88 -4.83 -16.75
CA GLY A 247 -28.78 -3.48 -17.31
C GLY A 247 -27.78 -2.61 -16.55
N ILE A 248 -28.24 -1.80 -15.60
CA ILE A 248 -27.42 -0.75 -14.96
C ILE A 248 -26.30 -1.29 -14.07
N GLY A 249 -26.43 -2.53 -13.58
CA GLY A 249 -25.47 -3.13 -12.66
C GLY A 249 -24.06 -3.27 -13.24
N SER A 250 -23.94 -3.60 -14.53
CA SER A 250 -22.65 -3.74 -15.21
C SER A 250 -21.91 -2.41 -15.34
N LEU A 251 -22.64 -1.32 -15.60
CA LEU A 251 -22.08 0.02 -15.68
C LEU A 251 -21.57 0.49 -14.30
N ILE A 252 -22.36 0.28 -13.24
CA ILE A 252 -21.96 0.62 -11.87
C ILE A 252 -20.75 -0.21 -11.46
N ALA A 253 -20.72 -1.51 -11.79
CA ALA A 253 -19.59 -2.38 -11.52
C ALA A 253 -18.31 -1.91 -12.23
N LEU A 254 -18.42 -1.48 -13.49
CA LEU A 254 -17.28 -0.97 -14.26
C LEU A 254 -16.70 0.31 -13.63
N VAL A 255 -17.57 1.29 -13.30
CA VAL A 255 -17.15 2.51 -12.60
C VAL A 255 -16.52 2.17 -11.24
N GLY A 256 -17.15 1.26 -10.49
CA GLY A 256 -16.63 0.75 -9.22
C GLY A 256 -15.23 0.14 -9.35
N MET A 257 -14.99 -0.66 -10.40
CA MET A 257 -13.67 -1.23 -10.67
C MET A 257 -12.61 -0.18 -10.96
N ILE A 258 -12.95 0.87 -11.71
CA ILE A 258 -12.02 1.98 -11.99
C ILE A 258 -11.69 2.70 -10.68
N VAL A 259 -12.70 3.09 -9.89
CA VAL A 259 -12.52 3.75 -8.59
C VAL A 259 -11.68 2.89 -7.63
N ILE A 260 -11.92 1.58 -7.60
CA ILE A 260 -11.12 0.64 -6.81
C ILE A 260 -9.68 0.62 -7.30
N GLY A 261 -9.45 0.47 -8.61
CA GLY A 261 -8.13 0.43 -9.22
C GLY A 261 -7.28 1.66 -8.87
N VAL A 262 -7.82 2.87 -9.08
CA VAL A 262 -7.11 4.14 -8.81
C VAL A 262 -6.88 4.39 -7.31
N SER A 263 -7.72 3.81 -6.44
CA SER A 263 -7.57 3.94 -4.99
C SER A 263 -6.45 3.09 -4.39
N ILE A 264 -5.92 2.11 -5.15
CA ILE A 264 -4.79 1.27 -4.76
C ILE A 264 -3.51 2.00 -5.14
N ASN A 265 -2.97 2.75 -4.20
CA ASN A 265 -1.77 3.57 -4.41
C ASN A 265 -0.94 3.64 -3.12
N PRO A 266 0.33 4.08 -3.20
CA PRO A 266 1.22 4.14 -2.04
C PRO A 266 0.69 5.00 -0.89
N ALA A 267 -0.03 6.10 -1.19
CA ALA A 267 -0.63 6.97 -0.17
C ALA A 267 -1.66 6.24 0.70
N ASN A 268 -2.36 5.26 0.13
CA ASN A 268 -3.27 4.37 0.86
C ASN A 268 -2.63 3.05 1.29
N GLN A 269 -1.29 2.99 1.33
CA GLN A 269 -0.52 1.79 1.63
C GLN A 269 -0.92 0.57 0.77
N LEU A 270 -1.30 0.82 -0.49
CA LEU A 270 -1.78 -0.19 -1.46
C LEU A 270 -3.08 -0.92 -1.03
N ILE A 271 -3.83 -0.36 -0.08
CA ILE A 271 -5.16 -0.83 0.30
C ILE A 271 -6.19 -0.11 -0.58
N GLY A 272 -7.04 -0.82 -1.32
CA GLY A 272 -8.07 -0.20 -2.15
C GLY A 272 -9.26 0.30 -1.32
N SER A 273 -10.07 1.20 -1.87
CA SER A 273 -11.26 1.77 -1.23
C SER A 273 -12.24 0.71 -0.74
N HIS A 274 -12.52 -0.28 -1.59
CA HIS A 274 -13.33 -1.45 -1.24
C HIS A 274 -12.74 -2.26 -0.08
N ASP A 275 -11.42 -2.44 -0.01
CA ASP A 275 -10.77 -3.17 1.08
C ASP A 275 -10.84 -2.36 2.39
N ARG A 276 -10.58 -1.05 2.34
CA ARG A 276 -10.72 -0.15 3.49
C ARG A 276 -12.13 -0.15 4.04
N TRP A 277 -13.14 -0.07 3.18
CA TRP A 277 -14.54 -0.14 3.59
C TRP A 277 -14.91 -1.49 4.22
N ALA A 278 -14.28 -2.58 3.76
CA ALA A 278 -14.47 -3.91 4.30
C ALA A 278 -13.61 -4.22 5.54
N GLY A 279 -12.68 -3.33 5.94
CA GLY A 279 -11.69 -3.65 6.97
C GLY A 279 -10.76 -4.81 6.56
N ALA A 280 -10.44 -4.89 5.28
CA ALA A 280 -9.67 -5.96 4.69
C ALA A 280 -8.34 -5.44 4.11
N GLU A 281 -7.40 -6.35 3.92
CA GLU A 281 -6.19 -6.10 3.15
C GLU A 281 -5.84 -7.29 2.28
N VAL A 282 -5.05 -7.02 1.24
CA VAL A 282 -4.45 -8.05 0.40
C VAL A 282 -2.95 -8.07 0.65
N VAL A 283 -2.40 -9.21 1.03
CA VAL A 283 -1.02 -9.33 1.45
C VAL A 283 -0.38 -10.60 0.93
N ARG A 284 0.95 -10.63 0.81
CA ARG A 284 1.70 -11.85 0.52
C ARG A 284 1.62 -12.79 1.73
N LYS A 285 1.42 -14.07 1.46
CA LYS A 285 1.42 -15.12 2.49
C LYS A 285 2.80 -15.22 3.13
N ARG A 286 2.83 -15.36 4.45
CA ARG A 286 4.09 -15.58 5.19
C ARG A 286 4.71 -16.93 4.79
N GLY A 287 6.01 -16.92 4.49
CA GLY A 287 6.80 -18.13 4.21
C GLY A 287 6.82 -18.60 2.75
N ARG A 288 6.59 -17.70 1.78
CA ARG A 288 6.76 -17.96 0.34
C ARG A 288 7.49 -16.83 -0.36
#